data_AF-A0A958EP79-F1
#
_entry.id   AF-A0A958EP79-F1
#
_cell.length_a   1.000
_cell.length_b   1.000
_cell.length_c   1.000
_cell.angle_alpha   90.00
_cell.angle_beta   90.00
_cell.angle_gamma   90.00
#
_symmetry.space_group_name_H-M   'P 1'
#
loop_
_entity.id
_entity.type
_entity.pdbx_description
1 polymer ?
#
loop_
_entity_poly.entity_id
_entity_poly.type
_entity_poly.pdbx_seq_one_letter_code
_entity_poly.pdbx_strand_id
1 'polypeptide(L)'
;MKLFLTLILLGSLIAQSVPKRLLESIQEKDLKKHLSFIASDEMRGRDTGSPELKIVARYLASHLEAYGYKGLGENGSFFQPVPLYKTQFMNSSLKLWYDGKELNFENGKDLAVYGFGDQNIDMELD
;
A
#
# COMPACT_ATOMS: atom_id res chain seq x y z
N MET A 1 10.38 0.82 -47.75
CA MET A 1 9.72 1.53 -46.62
C MET A 1 8.20 1.35 -46.57
N LYS A 2 7.42 1.62 -47.63
CA LYS A 2 5.94 1.49 -47.61
C LYS A 2 5.42 0.06 -47.35
N LEU A 3 6.17 -0.96 -47.77
CA LEU A 3 5.84 -2.38 -47.55
C LEU A 3 6.07 -2.85 -46.09
N PHE A 4 6.99 -2.20 -45.38
CA PHE A 4 7.33 -2.55 -43.99
C PHE A 4 6.32 -1.93 -43.01
N LEU A 5 5.86 -0.71 -43.31
CA LEU A 5 4.86 0.00 -42.51
C LEU A 5 3.47 -0.65 -42.58
N THR A 6 3.12 -1.26 -43.73
CA THR A 6 1.84 -1.96 -43.93
C THR A 6 1.79 -3.31 -43.21
N LEU A 7 2.93 -4.01 -43.10
CA LEU A 7 3.03 -5.27 -42.37
C LEU A 7 2.87 -5.07 -40.84
N ILE A 8 3.42 -3.98 -40.30
CA ILE A 8 3.26 -3.61 -38.88
C ILE A 8 1.79 -3.25 -38.58
N LEU A 9 1.12 -2.55 -39.49
CA LEU A 9 -0.29 -2.17 -39.32
C LEU A 9 -1.23 -3.38 -39.35
N LEU A 10 -0.92 -4.41 -40.15
CA LEU A 10 -1.69 -5.66 -40.22
C LEU A 10 -1.49 -6.54 -38.97
N GLY A 11 -0.29 -6.54 -38.39
CA GLY A 11 0.02 -7.25 -37.13
C GLY A 11 -0.78 -6.71 -35.92
N SER A 12 -1.02 -5.40 -35.87
CA SER A 12 -1.84 -4.77 -34.81
C SER A 12 -3.32 -5.18 -34.83
N LEU A 13 -3.85 -5.70 -35.94
CA LEU A 13 -5.24 -6.18 -36.01
C LEU A 13 -5.42 -7.57 -35.37
N ILE A 14 -4.38 -8.40 -35.38
CA ILE A 14 -4.40 -9.76 -34.82
C ILE A 14 -4.15 -9.73 -33.29
N ALA A 15 -3.54 -8.65 -32.78
CA ALA A 15 -3.19 -8.49 -31.36
C ALA A 15 -4.36 -8.05 -30.46
N GLN A 16 -5.55 -7.74 -31.00
CA GLN A 16 -6.62 -7.08 -30.25
C GLN A 16 -7.62 -8.03 -29.56
N SER A 17 -7.59 -9.33 -29.83
CA SER A 17 -8.51 -10.27 -29.17
C SER A 17 -7.84 -10.97 -27.99
N VAL A 18 -8.32 -10.70 -26.77
CA VAL A 18 -7.98 -11.53 -25.60
C VAL A 18 -8.44 -12.96 -25.88
N PRO A 19 -7.53 -13.97 -25.85
CA PRO A 19 -7.91 -15.37 -26.02
C PRO A 19 -9.03 -15.76 -25.05
N LYS A 20 -10.10 -16.37 -25.54
CA LYS A 20 -11.26 -16.81 -24.74
C LYS A 20 -10.86 -17.64 -23.50
N ARG A 21 -9.81 -18.46 -23.64
CA ARG A 21 -9.23 -19.26 -22.55
C ARG A 21 -8.73 -18.42 -21.37
N LEU A 22 -8.22 -17.21 -21.60
CA LEU A 22 -7.80 -16.31 -20.53
C LEU A 22 -9.00 -15.74 -19.79
N LEU A 23 -10.07 -15.38 -20.51
CA LEU A 23 -11.32 -14.95 -19.87
C LEU A 23 -11.94 -16.07 -19.03
N GLU A 24 -11.89 -17.31 -19.53
CA GLU A 24 -12.35 -18.49 -18.81
C GLU A 24 -11.45 -18.87 -17.62
N SER A 25 -10.19 -18.40 -17.58
CA SER A 25 -9.28 -18.64 -16.45
C SER A 25 -9.60 -17.79 -15.22
N ILE A 26 -10.32 -16.68 -15.41
CA ILE A 26 -10.74 -15.80 -14.32
C ILE A 26 -12.03 -16.36 -13.73
N GLN A 27 -11.94 -16.93 -12.54
CA GLN A 27 -13.06 -17.56 -11.86
C GLN A 27 -13.50 -16.74 -10.65
N GLU A 28 -14.81 -16.52 -10.51
CA GLU A 28 -15.40 -15.79 -9.38
C GLU A 28 -14.96 -16.37 -8.03
N LYS A 29 -14.93 -17.70 -7.92
CA LYS A 29 -14.52 -18.41 -6.69
C LYS A 29 -13.12 -18.01 -6.22
N ASP A 30 -12.18 -17.83 -7.16
CA ASP A 30 -10.78 -17.56 -6.86
C ASP A 30 -10.64 -16.10 -6.41
N LEU A 31 -11.30 -15.17 -7.13
CA LEU A 31 -11.40 -13.77 -6.70
C LEU A 31 -12.01 -13.65 -5.31
N LYS A 32 -13.12 -14.35 -5.06
CA LYS A 32 -13.81 -14.31 -3.76
C LYS A 32 -12.91 -14.81 -2.63
N LYS A 33 -12.13 -15.87 -2.87
CA LYS A 33 -11.16 -16.38 -1.88
C LYS A 33 -10.13 -15.31 -1.50
N HIS A 34 -9.48 -14.69 -2.49
CA HIS A 34 -8.48 -13.66 -2.24
C HIS A 34 -9.08 -12.43 -1.55
N LEU A 35 -10.22 -11.96 -2.06
CA LEU A 35 -10.90 -10.78 -1.52
C LEU A 35 -11.35 -11.00 -0.08
N SER A 36 -11.95 -12.16 0.21
CA SER A 36 -12.43 -12.48 1.57
C SER A 36 -11.29 -12.51 2.58
N PHE A 37 -10.12 -13.02 2.20
CA PHE A 37 -8.94 -12.99 3.08
C PHE A 37 -8.41 -11.57 3.28
N ILE A 38 -8.16 -10.84 2.18
CA ILE A 38 -7.55 -9.51 2.23
C ILE A 38 -8.45 -8.50 2.96
N ALA A 39 -9.77 -8.60 2.77
CA ALA A 39 -10.78 -7.73 3.38
C ALA A 39 -11.42 -8.33 4.64
N SER A 40 -10.83 -9.37 5.22
CA SER A 40 -11.32 -9.97 6.46
C SER A 40 -11.17 -9.01 7.65
N ASP A 41 -12.03 -9.19 8.65
CA ASP A 41 -12.01 -8.40 9.89
C ASP A 41 -10.69 -8.58 10.65
N GLU A 42 -10.08 -9.77 10.53
CA GLU A 42 -8.76 -10.09 11.09
C GLU A 42 -7.64 -9.19 10.55
N MET A 43 -7.79 -8.66 9.32
CA MET A 43 -6.82 -7.70 8.79
C MET A 43 -7.00 -6.32 9.42
N ARG A 44 -8.14 -5.99 10.05
CA ARG A 44 -8.37 -4.75 10.82
C ARG A 44 -8.12 -3.42 10.06
N GLY A 45 -7.85 -3.48 8.76
CA GLY A 45 -7.35 -2.38 7.96
C GLY A 45 -6.04 -2.72 7.25
N ARG A 46 -5.54 -1.81 6.42
CA ARG A 46 -4.22 -1.95 5.77
C ARG A 46 -3.53 -0.60 5.73
N ASP A 47 -3.60 0.10 6.87
CA ASP A 47 -2.99 1.41 7.02
C ASP A 47 -1.48 1.31 6.81
N THR A 48 -0.89 2.38 6.31
CA THR A 48 0.54 2.45 6.03
C THR A 48 1.35 2.13 7.29
N GLY A 49 2.24 1.14 7.20
CA GLY A 49 3.04 0.68 8.34
C GLY A 49 2.34 -0.30 9.29
N SER A 50 1.07 -0.66 9.04
CA SER A 50 0.36 -1.64 9.88
C SER A 50 0.95 -3.06 9.75
N PRO A 51 0.91 -3.88 10.83
CA PRO A 51 1.28 -5.29 10.77
C PRO A 51 0.48 -6.09 9.72
N GLU A 52 -0.80 -5.76 9.55
CA GLU A 52 -1.70 -6.47 8.66
C GLU A 52 -1.42 -6.18 7.18
N LEU A 53 -0.96 -4.96 6.85
CA LEU A 53 -0.39 -4.66 5.54
C LEU A 53 0.79 -5.59 5.21
N LYS A 54 1.68 -5.86 6.18
CA LYS A 54 2.81 -6.80 5.99
C LYS A 54 2.35 -8.24 5.75
N ILE A 55 1.29 -8.67 6.45
CA ILE A 55 0.69 -10.00 6.24
C ILE A 55 0.17 -10.13 4.81
N VAL A 56 -0.58 -9.13 4.33
CA VAL A 56 -1.13 -9.13 2.97
C VAL A 56 -0.02 -9.04 1.92
N ALA A 57 1.03 -8.28 2.16
CA ALA A 57 2.19 -8.22 1.25
C ALA A 57 2.85 -9.60 1.09
N ARG A 58 3.07 -10.33 2.20
CA ARG A 58 3.59 -11.71 2.16
C ARG A 58 2.63 -12.67 1.47
N TYR A 59 1.33 -12.54 1.73
CA TYR A 59 0.31 -13.33 1.04
C TYR A 59 0.40 -13.19 -0.48
N LEU A 60 0.52 -11.97 -0.99
CA LEU A 60 0.66 -11.72 -2.43
C LEU A 60 1.98 -12.28 -2.97
N ALA A 61 3.10 -12.06 -2.26
CA ALA A 61 4.40 -12.61 -2.65
C ALA A 61 4.37 -14.14 -2.81
N SER A 62 3.80 -14.86 -1.83
CA SER A 62 3.67 -16.32 -1.89
C SER A 62 2.79 -16.80 -3.05
N HIS A 63 1.74 -16.06 -3.42
CA HIS A 63 0.90 -16.41 -4.58
C HIS A 63 1.65 -16.18 -5.89
N LEU A 64 2.39 -15.07 -6.02
CA LEU A 64 3.22 -14.80 -7.18
C LEU A 64 4.31 -15.87 -7.34
N GLU A 65 4.98 -16.24 -6.25
CA GLU A 65 5.96 -17.32 -6.24
C GLU A 65 5.32 -18.65 -6.68
N ALA A 66 4.15 -19.00 -6.15
CA ALA A 66 3.42 -20.21 -6.53
C ALA A 66 3.00 -20.23 -8.01
N TYR A 67 2.78 -19.06 -8.62
CA TYR A 67 2.51 -18.92 -10.04
C TYR A 67 3.79 -18.92 -10.91
N GLY A 68 4.98 -19.04 -10.29
CA GLY A 68 6.26 -19.13 -10.97
C GLY A 68 6.89 -17.77 -11.33
N TYR A 69 6.37 -16.68 -10.77
CA TYR A 69 7.04 -15.37 -10.90
C TYR A 69 8.31 -15.35 -10.06
N LYS A 70 9.26 -14.51 -10.49
CA LYS A 70 10.49 -14.23 -9.74
C LYS A 70 10.39 -12.82 -9.17
N GLY A 71 10.82 -12.65 -7.93
CA GLY A 71 10.95 -11.33 -7.33
C GLY A 71 11.97 -10.49 -8.08
N LEU A 72 11.68 -9.19 -8.17
CA LEU A 72 12.51 -8.19 -8.87
C LEU A 72 13.18 -7.19 -7.91
N GLY A 73 12.92 -7.32 -6.62
CA GLY A 73 13.58 -6.56 -5.57
C GLY A 73 15.00 -7.06 -5.30
N GLU A 74 15.63 -6.45 -4.30
CA GLU A 74 16.98 -6.82 -3.88
C GLU A 74 17.07 -8.31 -3.58
N ASN A 75 18.14 -8.96 -4.08
CA ASN A 75 18.38 -10.40 -3.93
C ASN A 75 17.23 -11.31 -4.42
N GLY A 76 16.41 -10.84 -5.38
CA GLY A 76 15.28 -11.61 -5.91
C GLY A 76 14.04 -11.58 -5.00
N SER A 77 13.99 -10.64 -4.05
CA SER A 77 12.84 -10.39 -3.19
C SER A 77 11.61 -9.93 -3.99
N PHE A 78 10.41 -10.21 -3.49
CA PHE A 78 9.17 -9.63 -4.01
C PHE A 78 8.85 -8.25 -3.42
N PHE A 79 9.66 -7.77 -2.48
CA PHE A 79 9.42 -6.55 -1.72
C PHE A 79 10.30 -5.40 -2.21
N GLN A 80 9.72 -4.20 -2.22
CA GLN A 80 10.40 -2.94 -2.46
C GLN A 80 10.44 -2.15 -1.14
N PRO A 81 11.62 -1.82 -0.60
CA PRO A 81 11.72 -0.98 0.58
C PRO A 81 11.24 0.43 0.25
N VAL A 82 10.39 0.99 1.11
CA VAL A 82 9.89 2.37 1.01
C VAL A 82 10.12 3.02 2.37
N PRO A 83 10.88 4.13 2.44
CA PRO A 83 11.08 4.83 3.71
C PRO A 83 9.74 5.41 4.18
N LEU A 84 9.41 5.13 5.43
CA LEU A 84 8.19 5.62 6.06
C LEU A 84 8.54 6.50 7.25
N TYR A 85 7.81 7.60 7.38
CA TYR A 85 7.94 8.54 8.48
C TYR A 85 6.63 8.63 9.24
N LYS A 86 6.72 8.60 10.57
CA LYS A 86 5.56 8.81 11.45
C LYS A 86 5.75 10.08 12.26
N THR A 87 4.79 10.99 12.17
CA THR A 87 4.68 12.15 13.06
C THR A 87 3.86 11.78 14.28
N GLN A 88 4.32 12.18 15.46
CA GLN A 88 3.57 12.05 16.71
C GLN A 88 3.48 13.41 17.40
N PHE A 89 2.37 13.65 18.09
CA PHE A 89 2.28 14.82 18.96
C PHE A 89 3.22 14.65 20.14
N MET A 90 3.96 15.70 20.48
CA MET A 90 4.74 15.71 21.71
C MET A 90 3.78 15.75 22.90
N ASN A 91 4.16 15.07 23.99
CA ASN A 91 3.47 15.16 25.27
C ASN A 91 3.65 16.56 25.86
N SER A 92 2.80 17.49 25.44
CA SER A 92 2.81 18.89 25.86
C SER A 92 1.39 19.37 26.16
N SER A 93 1.31 20.42 26.96
CA SER A 93 0.05 21.10 27.28
C SER A 93 0.23 22.61 27.18
N LEU A 94 -0.84 23.30 26.78
CA LEU A 94 -0.89 24.74 26.75
C LEU A 94 -1.82 25.21 27.87
N LYS A 95 -1.32 26.14 28.69
CA LYS A 95 -2.11 26.84 29.71
C LYS A 95 -2.35 28.26 29.26
N LEU A 96 -3.62 28.67 29.19
CA LEU A 96 -4.02 30.04 28.86
C LEU A 96 -4.80 30.64 30.03
N TRP A 97 -4.53 31.90 30.34
CA TRP A 97 -5.34 32.66 31.28
C TRP A 97 -6.25 33.61 30.50
N TYR A 98 -7.55 33.47 30.70
CA TYR A 98 -8.57 34.29 30.03
C TYR A 98 -9.71 34.59 31.00
N ASP A 99 -10.07 35.87 31.14
CA ASP A 99 -11.16 36.32 32.02
C ASP A 99 -11.04 35.80 33.47
N GLY A 100 -9.82 35.82 34.02
CA GLY A 100 -9.54 35.34 35.37
C GLY A 100 -9.62 33.81 35.56
N LYS A 101 -9.81 33.03 34.48
CA LYS A 101 -9.84 31.57 34.51
C LYS A 101 -8.64 30.97 33.80
N GLU A 102 -8.11 29.89 34.37
CA GLU A 102 -7.10 29.05 33.72
C GLU A 102 -7.78 28.02 32.83
N LEU A 103 -7.41 28.03 31.55
CA LEU A 103 -7.81 27.03 30.56
C LEU A 103 -6.60 26.16 30.24
N ASN A 104 -6.78 24.85 30.36
CA ASN A 104 -5.76 23.84 30.07
C ASN A 104 -6.15 23.07 28.81
N PHE A 105 -5.20 22.92 27.90
CA PHE A 105 -5.40 22.21 26.64
C PHE A 105 -4.30 21.19 26.42
N GLU A 106 -4.70 19.96 26.07
CA GLU A 106 -3.80 18.84 25.81
C GLU A 106 -3.43 18.78 24.32
N ASN A 107 -2.12 18.72 24.00
CA ASN A 107 -1.66 18.56 22.63
C ASN A 107 -2.04 17.18 22.07
N GLY A 108 -2.54 17.13 20.84
CA GLY A 108 -3.07 15.93 20.21
C GLY A 108 -4.53 15.58 20.57
N LYS A 109 -5.16 16.35 21.46
CA LYS A 109 -6.58 16.20 21.83
C LYS A 109 -7.36 17.49 21.62
N ASP A 110 -6.92 18.58 22.24
CA ASP A 110 -7.61 19.87 22.19
C ASP A 110 -6.94 20.85 21.20
N LEU A 111 -5.65 20.66 20.90
CA LEU A 111 -4.88 21.45 19.95
C LEU A 111 -3.82 20.60 19.26
N ALA A 112 -3.38 21.04 18.08
CA ALA A 112 -2.31 20.42 17.32
C ALA A 112 -1.10 21.37 17.25
N VAL A 113 -0.14 21.16 18.15
CA VAL A 113 1.17 21.81 18.13
C VAL A 113 2.20 20.80 17.66
N TYR A 114 2.74 21.07 16.48
CA TYR A 114 3.89 20.38 15.93
C TYR A 114 5.15 21.04 16.47
N GLY A 115 6.03 20.26 17.12
CA GLY A 115 7.33 20.77 17.53
C GLY A 115 8.15 21.18 16.30
N PHE A 116 8.93 22.26 16.41
CA PHE A 116 9.90 22.63 15.38
C PHE A 116 11.16 21.74 15.52
N GLY A 117 11.28 20.73 14.67
CA GLY A 117 12.41 19.79 14.63
C GLY A 117 12.06 18.50 13.88
N ASP A 118 13.07 17.72 13.47
CA ASP A 118 12.85 16.43 12.80
C ASP A 118 12.27 15.42 13.82
N GLN A 119 10.94 15.26 13.77
CA GLN A 119 10.16 14.38 14.64
C GLN A 119 9.74 13.10 13.89
N ASN A 120 10.40 12.83 12.75
CA ASN A 120 10.13 11.65 11.96
C ASN A 120 10.75 10.44 12.66
N ILE A 121 9.89 9.48 13.03
CA ILE A 121 10.38 8.15 13.38
C ILE A 121 10.47 7.37 12.07
N ASP A 122 11.69 6.95 11.73
CA ASP A 122 11.92 5.99 10.65
C ASP A 122 11.17 4.71 11.00
N MET A 123 10.13 4.40 10.23
CA MET A 123 9.44 3.13 10.35
C MET A 123 10.14 2.12 9.44
N GLU A 124 10.81 1.16 10.05
CA GLU A 124 11.38 0.03 9.35
C GLU A 124 10.26 -0.95 8.96
N LEU A 125 9.98 -1.03 7.67
CA LEU A 125 9.12 -2.07 7.11
C LEU A 125 9.92 -3.36 6.94
N ASP A 126 10.23 -4.04 8.05
CA ASP A 126 10.67 -5.46 8.02
C ASP A 126 9.65 -6.36 7.31
#